data_AF-D3PEX0-F1
#
_entry.id   AF-D3PEX0-F1
#
_cell.length_a   1.000
_cell.length_b   1.000
_cell.length_c   1.000
_cell.angle_alpha   90.00
_cell.angle_beta   90.00
_cell.angle_gamma   90.00
#
_symmetry.space_group_name_H-M   'P 1'
#
loop_
_entity.id
_entity.type
_entity.pdbx_description
1 polymer ?
#
loop_
_entity_poly.entity_id
_entity_poly.type
_entity_poly.pdbx_seq_one_letter_code
_entity_poly.pdbx_strand_id
1 'polypeptide(L)'
;MPNWCNNIIKVKDGKREDIDKFMNGAMEKGFEDVLPIPKELEEFTENPDKFNREEIIKKYGWDNLLDWAVENWGTKWNTLTEGSDEVSYMLDTDSIFVSTAWSPPIPWIIEVSKRYSLHMELYYHEPGEGFLGKLEVKDGEIINDIYFDCIYDIDIINNFEQFYTIFNILEYIETTERVMELFNSYLNIYEDVLSNAGYNEEEIGYKVSKYRVLIEQEFDKLNFGDEQLLKRNLRNLYIYINKLKNEILTTENQKNNNKFNTEINPDIFI
;
A
#
# COMPACT_ATOMS: atom_id res chain seq x y z
N MET A 1 8.96 14.68 -8.00
CA MET A 1 8.94 14.16 -6.62
C MET A 1 8.57 12.69 -6.73
N PRO A 2 9.20 11.78 -5.97
CA PRO A 2 8.75 10.39 -5.97
C PRO A 2 7.35 10.30 -5.36
N ASN A 3 6.67 9.20 -5.66
CA ASN A 3 5.55 8.76 -4.83
C ASN A 3 6.11 8.28 -3.48
N TRP A 4 5.35 8.50 -2.41
CA TRP A 4 5.73 8.15 -1.04
C TRP A 4 4.91 6.96 -0.55
N CYS A 5 5.58 5.95 -0.02
CA CYS A 5 4.95 4.82 0.63
C CYS A 5 4.93 5.07 2.14
N ASN A 6 3.75 5.10 2.73
CA ASN A 6 3.55 5.27 4.16
C ASN A 6 3.68 3.90 4.84
N ASN A 7 4.47 3.83 5.91
CA ASN A 7 4.75 2.57 6.60
C ASN A 7 4.54 2.71 8.11
N ILE A 8 4.05 1.63 8.72
CA ILE A 8 4.13 1.41 10.17
C ILE A 8 4.92 0.14 10.42
N ILE A 9 6.07 0.29 11.05
CA ILE A 9 6.92 -0.79 11.54
C ILE A 9 6.59 -1.02 13.00
N LYS A 10 6.36 -2.25 13.41
CA LYS A 10 6.01 -2.61 14.79
C LYS A 10 6.79 -3.81 15.26
N VAL A 11 7.34 -3.74 16.47
CA VAL A 11 7.88 -4.92 17.15
C VAL A 11 6.77 -5.62 17.93
N LYS A 12 6.44 -6.87 17.57
CA LYS A 12 5.43 -7.68 18.29
C LYS A 12 6.01 -8.37 19.51
N ASP A 13 7.23 -8.87 19.40
CA ASP A 13 7.89 -9.69 20.42
C ASP A 13 9.41 -9.66 20.24
N GLY A 14 10.14 -9.84 21.34
CA GLY A 14 11.59 -9.74 21.40
C GLY A 14 12.08 -9.43 22.81
N LYS A 15 13.37 -9.62 23.07
CA LYS A 15 13.96 -9.19 24.35
C LYS A 15 14.02 -7.66 24.37
N ARG A 16 13.59 -7.04 25.48
CA ARG A 16 13.63 -5.57 25.65
C ARG A 16 14.97 -4.94 25.27
N GLU A 17 16.08 -5.56 25.66
CA GLU A 17 17.43 -5.08 25.32
C GLU A 17 17.67 -5.04 23.80
N ASP A 18 17.18 -6.03 23.06
CA ASP A 18 17.35 -6.09 21.60
C ASP A 18 16.40 -5.13 20.90
N ILE A 19 15.19 -4.91 21.45
CA ILE A 19 14.27 -3.85 21.00
C ILE A 19 14.91 -2.47 21.21
N ASP A 20 15.50 -2.20 22.38
CA ASP A 20 16.15 -0.92 22.66
C ASP A 20 17.35 -0.69 21.74
N LYS A 21 18.17 -1.72 21.48
CA LYS A 21 19.26 -1.62 20.50
C LYS A 21 18.76 -1.31 19.09
N PHE A 22 17.70 -1.99 18.67
CA PHE A 22 17.06 -1.74 17.37
C PHE A 22 16.56 -0.30 17.27
N MET A 23 15.75 0.16 18.24
CA MET A 23 15.15 1.50 18.21
C MET A 23 16.23 2.58 18.21
N ASN A 24 17.28 2.45 19.03
CA ASN A 24 18.38 3.40 19.05
C ASN A 24 19.19 3.37 17.73
N GLY A 25 19.48 2.19 17.19
CA GLY A 25 20.19 2.04 15.92
C GLY A 25 19.42 2.68 14.75
N ALA A 26 18.10 2.43 14.70
CA ALA A 26 17.21 3.05 13.72
C ALA A 26 17.18 4.58 13.88
N MET A 27 17.08 5.12 15.10
CA MET A 27 17.10 6.57 15.33
C MET A 27 18.43 7.20 14.90
N GLU A 28 19.57 6.59 15.25
CA GLU A 28 20.88 7.18 14.97
C GLU A 28 21.34 7.04 13.52
N LYS A 29 21.06 5.89 12.87
CA LYS A 29 21.64 5.52 11.57
C LYS A 29 20.58 5.15 10.52
N GLY A 30 19.33 5.04 10.91
CA GLY A 30 18.25 4.61 10.03
C GLY A 30 18.53 3.26 9.40
N PHE A 31 18.39 3.17 8.07
CA PHE A 31 18.58 1.91 7.35
C PHE A 31 20.02 1.37 7.42
N GLU A 32 20.99 2.27 7.60
CA GLU A 32 22.42 1.92 7.67
C GLU A 32 22.84 1.19 8.96
N ASP A 33 22.00 1.18 10.01
CA ASP A 33 22.32 0.44 11.22
C ASP A 33 22.54 -1.05 10.94
N VAL A 34 21.66 -1.61 10.11
CA VAL A 34 21.68 -3.03 9.75
C VAL A 34 22.37 -3.26 8.42
N LEU A 35 22.12 -2.38 7.45
CA LEU A 35 22.64 -2.50 6.07
C LEU A 35 23.35 -1.19 5.69
N PRO A 36 24.60 -0.98 6.14
CA PRO A 36 25.36 0.21 5.79
C PRO A 36 25.76 0.19 4.32
N ILE A 37 25.78 1.37 3.69
CA ILE A 37 26.30 1.52 2.34
C ILE A 37 27.78 1.12 2.33
N PRO A 38 28.23 0.28 1.38
CA PRO A 38 29.65 -0.02 1.23
C PRO A 38 30.43 1.25 0.87
N LYS A 39 31.41 1.62 1.70
CA LYS A 39 32.24 2.81 1.47
C LYS A 39 32.89 2.88 0.09
N GLU A 40 33.31 1.74 -0.45
CA GLU A 40 33.90 1.68 -1.80
C GLU A 40 32.87 2.03 -2.90
N LEU A 41 31.59 1.68 -2.70
CA LEU A 41 30.50 2.02 -3.63
C LEU A 41 30.10 3.51 -3.50
N GLU A 42 30.17 4.06 -2.29
CA GLU A 42 30.00 5.49 -2.04
C GLU A 42 31.11 6.30 -2.74
N GLU A 43 32.39 5.93 -2.51
CA GLU A 43 33.54 6.57 -3.16
C GLU A 43 33.50 6.42 -4.70
N PHE A 44 33.04 5.26 -5.20
CA PHE A 44 32.78 5.04 -6.64
C PHE A 44 31.77 6.03 -7.19
N THR A 45 30.65 6.23 -6.48
CA THR A 45 29.56 7.10 -6.94
C THR A 45 29.99 8.56 -6.98
N GLU A 46 30.84 9.00 -6.06
CA GLU A 46 31.40 10.36 -6.06
C GLU A 46 32.53 10.55 -7.09
N ASN A 47 33.35 9.53 -7.34
CA ASN A 47 34.56 9.62 -8.16
C ASN A 47 34.75 8.39 -9.07
N PRO A 48 33.84 8.13 -10.04
CA PRO A 48 33.82 6.87 -10.79
C PRO A 48 35.11 6.60 -11.58
N ASP A 49 35.80 7.64 -12.04
CA ASP A 49 37.04 7.53 -12.81
C ASP A 49 38.22 6.90 -12.02
N LYS A 50 38.13 6.83 -10.69
CA LYS A 50 39.18 6.24 -9.83
C LYS A 50 39.06 4.73 -9.67
N PHE A 51 38.01 4.13 -10.20
CA PHE A 51 37.64 2.74 -9.94
C PHE A 51 37.42 1.95 -11.22
N ASN A 52 37.57 0.63 -11.14
CA ASN A 52 37.14 -0.26 -12.19
C ASN A 52 35.66 -0.64 -11.99
N ARG A 53 34.78 -0.12 -12.87
CA ARG A 53 33.34 -0.39 -12.82
C ARG A 53 33.00 -1.88 -12.87
N GLU A 54 33.73 -2.69 -13.65
CA GLU A 54 33.47 -4.13 -13.75
C GLU A 54 33.75 -4.86 -12.43
N GLU A 55 34.78 -4.43 -11.69
CA GLU A 55 35.11 -4.99 -10.38
C GLU A 55 34.07 -4.59 -9.32
N ILE A 56 33.58 -3.34 -9.36
CA ILE A 56 32.51 -2.83 -8.50
C ILE A 56 31.23 -3.64 -8.70
N ILE A 57 30.77 -3.79 -9.95
CA ILE A 57 29.58 -4.61 -10.28
C ILE A 57 29.79 -6.06 -9.85
N LYS A 58 30.96 -6.63 -10.09
CA LYS A 58 31.25 -8.02 -9.70
C LYS A 58 31.19 -8.21 -8.18
N LYS A 59 31.57 -7.20 -7.40
CA LYS A 59 31.63 -7.26 -5.93
C LYS A 59 30.29 -6.97 -5.27
N TYR A 60 29.56 -5.97 -5.76
CA TYR A 60 28.36 -5.45 -5.11
C TYR A 60 27.06 -5.73 -5.88
N GLY A 61 27.15 -6.23 -7.11
CA GLY A 61 26.02 -6.40 -8.03
C GLY A 61 25.63 -5.12 -8.78
N TRP A 62 26.01 -3.97 -8.22
CA TRP A 62 25.57 -2.64 -8.63
C TRP A 62 26.77 -1.71 -8.78
N ASP A 63 26.63 -0.69 -9.63
CA ASP A 63 27.63 0.37 -9.79
C ASP A 63 27.12 1.72 -9.28
N ASN A 64 25.99 1.76 -8.60
CA ASN A 64 25.46 3.02 -8.09
C ASN A 64 24.70 2.81 -6.78
N LEU A 65 24.66 3.86 -5.96
CA LEU A 65 24.00 3.84 -4.65
C LEU A 65 22.50 3.63 -4.74
N LEU A 66 21.86 4.10 -5.82
CA LEU A 66 20.41 4.00 -5.97
C LEU A 66 19.98 2.54 -6.07
N ASP A 67 20.55 1.79 -6.99
CA ASP A 67 20.20 0.39 -7.20
C ASP A 67 20.57 -0.44 -5.97
N TRP A 68 21.72 -0.15 -5.33
CA TRP A 68 22.10 -0.80 -4.09
C TRP A 68 21.09 -0.53 -2.97
N ALA A 69 20.66 0.72 -2.78
CA ALA A 69 19.70 1.09 -1.74
C ALA A 69 18.32 0.46 -2.01
N VAL A 70 17.85 0.46 -3.25
CA VAL A 70 16.58 -0.19 -3.61
C VAL A 70 16.64 -1.69 -3.33
N GLU A 71 17.74 -2.37 -3.70
CA GLU A 71 17.87 -3.81 -3.47
C GLU A 71 17.99 -4.16 -1.97
N ASN A 72 18.79 -3.41 -1.22
CA ASN A 72 19.14 -3.75 0.16
C ASN A 72 18.17 -3.14 1.18
N TRP A 73 17.63 -1.95 0.91
CA TRP A 73 16.67 -1.31 1.81
C TRP A 73 15.23 -1.46 1.35
N GLY A 74 14.97 -1.64 0.06
CA GLY A 74 13.62 -1.60 -0.53
C GLY A 74 13.17 -0.19 -0.93
N THR A 75 13.99 0.83 -0.66
CA THR A 75 13.70 2.24 -0.87
C THR A 75 14.97 3.01 -1.23
N LYS A 76 14.80 4.17 -1.86
CA LYS A 76 15.90 4.98 -2.38
C LYS A 76 16.71 5.75 -1.31
N TRP A 77 16.06 6.22 -0.25
CA TRP A 77 16.66 7.13 0.72
C TRP A 77 16.58 6.59 2.13
N ASN A 78 17.57 6.95 2.94
CA ASN A 78 17.55 6.69 4.37
C ASN A 78 16.67 7.74 5.09
N THR A 79 15.36 7.48 5.17
CA THR A 79 14.38 8.39 5.79
C THR A 79 14.15 8.14 7.27
N LEU A 80 14.76 7.07 7.82
CA LEU A 80 14.48 6.55 9.15
C LEU A 80 15.28 7.24 10.27
N THR A 81 16.28 8.04 9.94
CA THR A 81 17.10 8.76 10.95
C THR A 81 16.28 9.81 11.69
N GLU A 82 16.48 9.92 13.01
CA GLU A 82 15.85 10.95 13.84
C GLU A 82 16.16 12.37 13.29
N GLY A 83 15.14 13.21 13.21
CA GLY A 83 15.22 14.56 12.64
C GLY A 83 14.88 14.65 11.15
N SER A 84 14.60 13.53 10.49
CA SER A 84 13.89 13.52 9.20
C SER A 84 12.42 13.91 9.41
N ASP A 85 11.87 14.73 8.51
CA ASP A 85 10.43 15.08 8.52
C ASP A 85 9.54 13.87 8.18
N GLU A 86 10.13 12.78 7.69
CA GLU A 86 9.44 11.59 7.18
C GLU A 86 9.33 10.45 8.21
N VAL A 87 9.77 10.64 9.45
CA VAL A 87 9.78 9.58 10.48
C VAL A 87 9.26 10.07 11.82
N SER A 88 8.52 9.21 12.51
CA SER A 88 8.07 9.41 13.88
C SER A 88 8.19 8.13 14.69
N TYR A 89 8.82 8.23 15.87
CA TYR A 89 9.07 7.12 16.78
C TYR A 89 8.04 7.10 17.90
N MET A 90 7.26 6.02 17.99
CA MET A 90 6.27 5.77 19.03
C MET A 90 6.83 4.78 20.05
N LEU A 91 7.67 5.29 20.96
CA LEU A 91 8.45 4.48 21.91
C LEU A 91 7.60 3.70 22.93
N ASP A 92 6.40 4.19 23.22
CA ASP A 92 5.44 3.55 24.13
C ASP A 92 4.82 2.28 23.54
N THR A 93 4.82 2.16 22.21
CA THR A 93 4.24 1.04 21.46
C THR A 93 5.27 0.28 20.63
N ASP A 94 6.57 0.55 20.81
CA ASP A 94 7.68 -0.01 20.03
C ASP A 94 7.41 0.01 18.51
N SER A 95 6.89 1.14 18.05
CA SER A 95 6.44 1.32 16.66
C SER A 95 7.09 2.54 16.02
N ILE A 96 7.26 2.50 14.70
CA ILE A 96 7.83 3.58 13.88
C ILE A 96 6.90 3.85 12.72
N PHE A 97 6.46 5.09 12.58
CA PHE A 97 5.85 5.57 11.35
C PHE A 97 6.96 6.13 10.46
N VAL A 98 7.03 5.72 9.21
CA VAL A 98 8.02 6.22 8.25
C VAL A 98 7.48 6.28 6.83
N SER A 99 7.71 7.40 6.15
CA SER A 99 7.49 7.52 4.70
C SER A 99 8.76 7.14 3.94
N THR A 100 8.64 6.22 2.99
CA THR A 100 9.74 5.76 2.13
C THR A 100 9.47 6.08 0.68
N ALA A 101 10.52 6.22 -0.13
CA ALA A 101 10.35 6.48 -1.56
C ALA A 101 9.92 5.19 -2.28
N TRP A 102 8.83 5.29 -3.04
CA TRP A 102 8.29 4.29 -3.97
C TRP A 102 7.78 2.98 -3.39
N SER A 103 8.42 2.45 -2.36
CA SER A 103 8.14 1.10 -1.87
C SER A 103 8.50 0.94 -0.40
N PRO A 104 7.89 -0.04 0.29
CA PRO A 104 8.17 -0.31 1.69
C PRO A 104 9.57 -0.90 1.91
N PRO A 105 10.17 -0.74 3.11
CA PRO A 105 11.54 -1.18 3.38
C PRO A 105 11.61 -2.69 3.71
N ILE A 106 11.00 -3.55 2.89
CA ILE A 106 10.86 -5.00 3.15
C ILE A 106 12.21 -5.70 3.37
N PRO A 107 13.22 -5.57 2.48
CA PRO A 107 14.51 -6.24 2.66
C PRO A 107 15.19 -5.83 3.97
N TRP A 108 15.10 -4.55 4.32
CA TRP A 108 15.67 -4.05 5.57
C TRP A 108 14.97 -4.63 6.80
N ILE A 109 13.64 -4.72 6.80
CA ILE A 109 12.86 -5.28 7.92
C ILE A 109 13.20 -6.76 8.17
N ILE A 110 13.43 -7.53 7.11
CA ILE A 110 13.88 -8.92 7.22
C ILE A 110 15.25 -9.00 7.92
N GLU A 111 16.21 -8.17 7.53
CA GLU A 111 17.54 -8.18 8.13
C GLU A 111 17.56 -7.63 9.58
N VAL A 112 16.71 -6.66 9.90
CA VAL A 112 16.50 -6.19 11.29
C VAL A 112 15.98 -7.34 12.15
N SER A 113 14.92 -8.01 11.71
CA SER A 113 14.30 -9.12 12.41
C SER A 113 15.31 -10.22 12.73
N LYS A 114 16.19 -10.53 11.77
CA LYS A 114 17.28 -11.49 11.94
C LYS A 114 18.36 -11.01 12.91
N ARG A 115 18.87 -9.79 12.72
CA ARG A 115 20.00 -9.24 13.49
C ARG A 115 19.68 -9.08 14.97
N TYR A 116 18.47 -8.64 15.28
CA TYR A 116 18.01 -8.38 16.64
C TYR A 116 17.15 -9.51 17.22
N SER A 117 16.92 -10.59 16.45
CA SER A 117 16.04 -11.71 16.83
C SER A 117 14.66 -11.23 17.29
N LEU A 118 14.01 -10.43 16.44
CA LEU A 118 12.73 -9.79 16.70
C LEU A 118 11.62 -10.40 15.85
N HIS A 119 10.41 -10.41 16.41
CA HIS A 119 9.17 -10.62 15.67
C HIS A 119 8.57 -9.25 15.31
N MET A 120 8.47 -8.95 14.02
CA MET A 120 8.06 -7.63 13.53
C MET A 120 6.89 -7.71 12.57
N GLU A 121 6.08 -6.66 12.56
CA GLU A 121 5.09 -6.39 11.51
C GLU A 121 5.46 -5.12 10.77
N LEU A 122 5.17 -5.11 9.48
CA LEU A 122 5.25 -3.94 8.62
C LEU A 122 3.91 -3.81 7.90
N TYR A 123 3.25 -2.68 8.08
CA TYR A 123 2.07 -2.27 7.34
C TYR A 123 2.50 -1.17 6.38
N TYR A 124 2.06 -1.25 5.12
CA TYR A 124 2.45 -0.24 4.12
C TYR A 124 1.33 0.09 3.15
N HIS A 125 1.32 1.33 2.66
CA HIS A 125 0.42 1.81 1.63
C HIS A 125 1.13 2.87 0.78
N GLU A 126 1.12 2.69 -0.54
CA GLU A 126 1.59 3.67 -1.52
C GLU A 126 0.38 4.18 -2.30
N PRO A 127 -0.13 5.39 -1.99
CA PRO A 127 -1.33 5.94 -2.60
C PRO A 127 -1.18 6.34 -4.07
N GLY A 128 0.04 6.57 -4.57
CA GLY A 128 0.30 7.01 -5.94
C GLY A 128 -0.02 5.93 -6.98
N GLU A 129 0.56 4.74 -6.80
CA GLU A 129 0.31 3.54 -7.61
C GLU A 129 -0.83 2.69 -7.02
N GLY A 130 -1.26 2.98 -5.79
CA GLY A 130 -2.43 2.37 -5.17
C GLY A 130 -2.21 0.93 -4.72
N PHE A 131 -1.06 0.61 -4.11
CA PHE A 131 -0.82 -0.71 -3.51
C PHE A 131 -0.69 -0.61 -1.99
N LEU A 132 -0.99 -1.71 -1.29
CA LEU A 132 -0.80 -1.82 0.15
C LEU A 132 -0.46 -3.25 0.56
N GLY A 133 -0.01 -3.42 1.79
CA GLY A 133 0.21 -4.74 2.33
C GLY A 133 0.53 -4.79 3.82
N LYS A 134 0.70 -6.02 4.27
CA LYS A 134 1.13 -6.38 5.62
C LYS A 134 2.13 -7.52 5.53
N LEU A 135 3.31 -7.30 6.07
CA LEU A 135 4.36 -8.29 6.24
C LEU A 135 4.53 -8.62 7.73
N GLU A 136 4.70 -9.90 8.06
CA GLU A 136 5.09 -10.38 9.39
C GLU A 136 6.37 -11.22 9.25
N VAL A 137 7.42 -10.85 9.99
CA VAL A 137 8.73 -11.51 9.94
C VAL A 137 9.21 -11.87 11.34
N LYS A 138 9.89 -13.00 11.47
CA LYS A 138 10.50 -13.43 12.74
C LYS A 138 11.85 -14.07 12.49
N ASP A 139 12.87 -13.61 13.20
CA ASP A 139 14.24 -14.11 13.09
C ASP A 139 14.77 -14.14 11.63
N GLY A 140 14.29 -13.21 10.79
CA GLY A 140 14.63 -13.12 9.36
C GLY A 140 13.79 -14.01 8.43
N GLU A 141 12.82 -14.75 8.95
CA GLU A 141 11.90 -15.55 8.15
C GLU A 141 10.56 -14.85 7.98
N ILE A 142 10.02 -14.86 6.75
CA ILE A 142 8.68 -14.35 6.45
C ILE A 142 7.65 -15.35 6.98
N ILE A 143 6.83 -14.90 7.93
CA ILE A 143 5.76 -15.70 8.55
C ILE A 143 4.45 -15.52 7.79
N ASN A 144 4.16 -14.29 7.37
CA ASN A 144 2.99 -13.96 6.57
C ASN A 144 3.28 -12.75 5.69
N ASP A 145 2.77 -12.78 4.46
CA ASP A 145 2.92 -11.70 3.48
C ASP A 145 1.59 -11.52 2.73
N ILE A 146 0.96 -10.38 2.97
CA ILE A 146 -0.30 -9.98 2.34
C ILE A 146 -0.02 -8.75 1.50
N TYR A 147 -0.35 -8.82 0.22
CA TYR A 147 -0.16 -7.75 -0.73
C TYR A 147 -1.40 -7.56 -1.60
N PHE A 148 -1.77 -6.30 -1.83
CA PHE A 148 -2.82 -5.89 -2.74
C PHE A 148 -2.27 -4.79 -3.64
N ASP A 149 -2.31 -5.04 -4.94
CA ASP A 149 -1.93 -4.08 -5.98
C ASP A 149 -3.18 -3.40 -6.56
N CYS A 150 -3.09 -2.15 -6.99
CA CYS A 150 -4.19 -1.46 -7.66
C CYS A 150 -5.51 -1.47 -6.85
N ILE A 151 -5.49 -1.07 -5.58
CA ILE A 151 -6.67 -1.09 -4.69
C ILE A 151 -7.85 -0.24 -5.20
N TYR A 152 -7.59 0.70 -6.10
CA TYR A 152 -8.59 1.50 -6.79
C TYR A 152 -9.36 0.72 -7.87
N ASP A 153 -8.89 -0.46 -8.27
CA ASP A 153 -9.67 -1.41 -9.05
C ASP A 153 -10.72 -2.07 -8.16
N ILE A 154 -12.00 -1.90 -8.49
CA ILE A 154 -13.10 -2.47 -7.72
C ILE A 154 -13.12 -4.02 -7.77
N ASP A 155 -12.45 -4.62 -8.75
CA ASP A 155 -12.34 -6.07 -8.85
C ASP A 155 -11.42 -6.69 -7.81
N ILE A 156 -10.56 -5.90 -7.14
CA ILE A 156 -9.70 -6.41 -6.08
C ILE A 156 -10.47 -6.96 -4.88
N ILE A 157 -11.63 -6.37 -4.59
CA ILE A 157 -12.49 -6.78 -3.48
C ILE A 157 -13.37 -7.95 -3.93
N ASN A 158 -12.91 -9.18 -3.67
CA ASN A 158 -13.63 -10.40 -4.07
C ASN A 158 -14.43 -11.04 -2.93
N ASN A 159 -13.99 -10.86 -1.68
CA ASN A 159 -14.69 -11.38 -0.52
C ASN A 159 -14.57 -10.41 0.67
N PHE A 160 -15.38 -10.67 1.71
CA PHE A 160 -15.42 -9.82 2.89
C PHE A 160 -14.09 -9.76 3.64
N GLU A 161 -13.32 -10.85 3.69
CA GLU A 161 -12.06 -10.86 4.43
C GLU A 161 -11.01 -9.99 3.71
N GLN A 162 -10.92 -10.02 2.37
CA GLN A 162 -10.07 -9.08 1.62
C GLN A 162 -10.48 -7.62 1.84
N PHE A 163 -11.78 -7.33 1.77
CA PHE A 163 -12.29 -6.00 2.07
C PHE A 163 -11.91 -5.54 3.48
N TYR A 164 -12.10 -6.42 4.47
CA TYR A 164 -11.75 -6.17 5.86
C TYR A 164 -10.25 -5.93 6.04
N THR A 165 -9.41 -6.71 5.37
CA THR A 165 -7.96 -6.54 5.41
C THR A 165 -7.51 -5.22 4.79
N ILE A 166 -7.99 -4.89 3.57
CA ILE A 166 -7.72 -3.61 2.91
C ILE A 166 -8.13 -2.44 3.81
N PHE A 167 -9.37 -2.49 4.33
CA PHE A 167 -9.91 -1.47 5.22
C PHE A 167 -9.02 -1.27 6.45
N ASN A 168 -8.68 -2.36 7.14
CA ASN A 168 -7.88 -2.28 8.37
C ASN A 168 -6.48 -1.76 8.10
N ILE A 169 -5.83 -2.16 7.00
CA ILE A 169 -4.48 -1.68 6.67
C ILE A 169 -4.53 -0.17 6.39
N LEU A 170 -5.47 0.29 5.56
CA LEU A 170 -5.60 1.71 5.23
C LEU A 170 -5.95 2.56 6.46
N GLU A 171 -6.90 2.12 7.27
CA GLU A 171 -7.31 2.84 8.47
C GLU A 171 -6.16 2.94 9.48
N TYR A 172 -5.37 1.88 9.60
CA TYR A 172 -4.24 1.84 10.52
C TYR A 172 -3.09 2.76 10.09
N ILE A 173 -2.80 2.87 8.79
CA ILE A 173 -1.65 3.62 8.27
C ILE A 173 -1.97 5.10 8.03
N GLU A 174 -3.12 5.38 7.42
CA GLU A 174 -3.43 6.69 6.86
C GLU A 174 -4.34 7.45 7.82
N THR A 175 -5.66 7.30 7.63
CA THR A 175 -6.76 7.83 8.43
C THR A 175 -8.05 7.26 7.88
N THR A 176 -9.14 7.42 8.64
CA THR A 176 -10.50 7.19 8.15
C THR A 176 -10.88 8.04 6.93
N GLU A 177 -10.34 9.26 6.82
CA GLU A 177 -10.59 10.15 5.66
C GLU A 177 -10.03 9.53 4.38
N ARG A 178 -8.81 8.98 4.43
CA ARG A 178 -8.19 8.31 3.29
C ARG A 178 -8.94 7.04 2.87
N VAL A 179 -9.54 6.33 3.82
CA VAL A 179 -10.43 5.20 3.50
C VAL A 179 -11.66 5.66 2.71
N MET A 180 -12.23 6.80 3.05
CA MET A 180 -13.36 7.36 2.27
C MET A 180 -12.95 7.78 0.86
N GLU A 181 -11.71 8.23 0.66
CA GLU A 181 -11.18 8.50 -0.69
C GLU A 181 -11.14 7.25 -1.57
N LEU A 182 -10.82 6.07 -1.01
CA LEU A 182 -10.92 4.81 -1.73
C LEU A 182 -12.35 4.59 -2.24
N PHE A 183 -13.36 4.76 -1.39
CA PHE A 183 -14.74 4.59 -1.84
C PHE A 183 -15.20 5.65 -2.85
N ASN A 184 -14.68 6.88 -2.73
CA ASN A 184 -14.90 7.92 -3.73
C ASN A 184 -14.31 7.54 -5.08
N SER A 185 -13.15 6.87 -5.12
CA SER A 185 -12.58 6.38 -6.38
C SER A 185 -13.52 5.40 -7.09
N TYR A 186 -14.17 4.48 -6.35
CA TYR A 186 -15.16 3.55 -6.91
C TYR A 186 -16.42 4.25 -7.42
N LEU A 187 -16.85 5.32 -6.75
CA LEU A 187 -17.96 6.14 -7.21
C LEU A 187 -17.62 6.90 -8.50
N ASN A 188 -16.39 7.38 -8.62
CA ASN A 188 -15.91 8.04 -9.85
C ASN A 188 -15.85 7.04 -11.02
N ILE A 189 -15.39 5.81 -10.78
CA ILE A 189 -15.45 4.73 -11.79
C ILE A 189 -16.89 4.49 -12.24
N TYR A 190 -17.85 4.47 -11.31
CA TYR A 190 -19.25 4.29 -11.66
C TYR A 190 -19.81 5.46 -12.49
N GLU A 191 -19.46 6.69 -12.13
CA GLU A 191 -19.80 7.89 -12.90
C GLU A 191 -19.28 7.79 -14.35
N ASP A 192 -18.02 7.42 -14.51
CA ASP A 192 -17.39 7.24 -15.82
C ASP A 192 -18.07 6.14 -16.63
N VAL A 193 -18.41 5.01 -16.01
CA VAL A 193 -19.10 3.89 -16.66
C VAL A 193 -20.50 4.28 -17.12
N LEU A 194 -21.26 5.03 -16.31
CA LEU A 194 -22.57 5.53 -16.68
C LEU A 194 -22.51 6.55 -17.82
N SER A 195 -21.59 7.51 -17.74
CA SER A 195 -21.33 8.48 -18.80
C SER A 195 -21.01 7.76 -20.12
N ASN A 196 -20.12 6.78 -20.05
CA ASN A 196 -19.76 5.93 -21.17
C ASN A 196 -20.92 5.08 -21.71
N ALA A 197 -21.92 4.76 -20.89
CA ALA A 197 -23.14 4.04 -21.30
C ALA A 197 -24.23 4.97 -21.87
N GLY A 198 -24.01 6.29 -21.88
CA GLY A 198 -24.91 7.27 -22.49
C GLY A 198 -26.03 7.76 -21.58
N TYR A 199 -25.92 7.57 -20.27
CA TYR A 199 -26.81 8.20 -19.29
C TYR A 199 -26.62 9.72 -19.31
N ASN A 200 -27.69 10.47 -19.02
CA ASN A 200 -27.58 11.93 -18.91
C ASN A 200 -27.09 12.36 -17.50
N GLU A 201 -26.64 13.61 -17.36
CA GLU A 201 -26.05 14.13 -16.12
C GLU A 201 -26.97 13.99 -14.88
N GLU A 202 -28.29 14.18 -15.04
CA GLU A 202 -29.24 14.04 -13.92
C GLU A 202 -29.36 12.59 -13.47
N GLU A 203 -29.43 11.65 -14.42
CA GLU A 203 -29.46 10.20 -14.13
C GLU A 203 -28.17 9.73 -13.47
N ILE A 204 -27.03 10.20 -13.97
CA ILE A 204 -25.70 9.92 -13.40
C ILE A 204 -25.65 10.41 -11.96
N GLY A 205 -25.95 11.69 -11.74
CA GLY A 205 -25.95 12.30 -10.41
C GLY A 205 -26.83 11.54 -9.42
N TYR A 206 -28.06 11.20 -9.82
CA TYR A 206 -28.95 10.42 -8.97
C TYR A 206 -28.38 9.04 -8.58
N LYS A 207 -27.84 8.30 -9.56
CA LYS A 207 -27.29 6.95 -9.35
C LYS A 207 -26.04 6.96 -8.47
N VAL A 208 -25.12 7.89 -8.70
CA VAL A 208 -23.89 8.04 -7.91
C VAL A 208 -24.21 8.51 -6.49
N SER A 209 -25.07 9.53 -6.34
CA SER A 209 -25.47 10.03 -5.02
C SER A 209 -26.17 8.98 -4.17
N LYS A 210 -26.96 8.09 -4.77
CA LYS A 210 -27.58 6.96 -4.06
C LYS A 210 -26.53 6.11 -3.34
N TYR A 211 -25.43 5.74 -4.02
CA TYR A 211 -24.38 4.92 -3.40
C TYR A 211 -23.53 5.71 -2.42
N ARG A 212 -23.20 6.96 -2.75
CA ARG A 212 -22.47 7.87 -1.85
C ARG A 212 -23.13 7.95 -0.47
N VAL A 213 -24.43 8.26 -0.43
CA VAL A 213 -25.18 8.38 0.82
C VAL A 213 -25.22 7.06 1.60
N LEU A 214 -25.39 5.93 0.91
CA LEU A 214 -25.42 4.61 1.58
C LEU A 214 -24.07 4.24 2.20
N ILE A 215 -22.98 4.53 1.48
CA ILE A 215 -21.60 4.28 1.94
C ILE A 215 -21.29 5.17 3.15
N GLU A 216 -21.53 6.47 3.04
CA GLU A 216 -21.30 7.44 4.13
C GLU A 216 -22.08 7.05 5.39
N GLN A 217 -23.37 6.71 5.24
CA GLN A 217 -24.20 6.30 6.37
C GLN A 217 -23.72 5.02 7.07
N GLU A 218 -23.18 4.04 6.35
CA GLU A 218 -22.59 2.85 6.99
C GLU A 218 -21.20 3.14 7.56
N PHE A 219 -20.43 4.02 6.93
CA PHE A 219 -19.12 4.44 7.42
C PHE A 219 -19.23 5.18 8.76
N ASP A 220 -20.22 6.08 8.89
CA ASP A 220 -20.48 6.82 10.13
C ASP A 220 -20.88 5.92 11.32
N LYS A 221 -21.31 4.68 11.03
CA LYS A 221 -21.64 3.68 12.07
C LYS A 221 -20.41 2.91 12.55
N LEU A 222 -19.26 3.03 11.89
CA LEU A 222 -18.07 2.27 12.27
C LEU A 222 -17.60 2.70 13.67
N ASN A 223 -17.29 1.72 14.51
CA ASN A 223 -16.79 1.94 15.85
C ASN A 223 -15.42 1.30 15.99
N PHE A 224 -14.38 2.13 15.92
CA PHE A 224 -12.98 1.69 15.98
C PHE A 224 -12.54 1.21 17.39
N GLY A 225 -13.37 1.43 18.42
CA GLY A 225 -13.09 0.99 19.79
C GLY A 225 -13.59 -0.41 20.14
N ASP A 226 -14.37 -1.06 19.27
CA ASP A 226 -14.92 -2.41 19.48
C ASP A 226 -14.78 -3.23 18.18
N GLU A 227 -13.85 -4.19 18.18
CA GLU A 227 -13.52 -5.01 17.00
C GLU A 227 -14.72 -5.83 16.48
N GLN A 228 -15.56 -6.37 17.37
CA GLN A 228 -16.71 -7.17 16.94
C GLN A 228 -17.77 -6.28 16.28
N LEU A 229 -18.01 -5.11 16.88
CA LEU A 229 -18.94 -4.12 16.33
C LEU A 229 -18.42 -3.54 15.02
N LEU A 230 -17.11 -3.23 14.94
CA LEU A 230 -16.43 -2.79 13.73
C LEU A 230 -16.60 -3.82 12.62
N LYS A 231 -16.22 -5.08 12.88
CA LYS A 231 -16.33 -6.16 11.89
C LYS A 231 -17.77 -6.38 11.44
N ARG A 232 -18.75 -6.24 12.34
CA ARG A 232 -20.18 -6.32 11.98
C ARG A 232 -20.60 -5.17 11.06
N ASN A 233 -20.28 -3.94 11.40
CA ASN A 233 -20.72 -2.76 10.64
C ASN A 233 -19.99 -2.69 9.28
N LEU A 234 -18.73 -3.14 9.21
CA LEU A 234 -18.00 -3.30 7.94
C LEU A 234 -18.67 -4.29 6.98
N ARG A 235 -19.39 -5.31 7.47
CA ARG A 235 -20.16 -6.21 6.58
C ARG A 235 -21.27 -5.48 5.86
N ASN A 236 -21.93 -4.52 6.50
CA ASN A 236 -22.98 -3.73 5.85
C ASN A 236 -22.39 -2.83 4.77
N LEU A 237 -21.27 -2.16 5.08
CA LEU A 237 -20.54 -1.35 4.12
C LEU A 237 -20.10 -2.20 2.91
N TYR A 238 -19.52 -3.37 3.16
CA TYR A 238 -19.14 -4.33 2.12
C TYR A 238 -20.31 -4.74 1.21
N ILE A 239 -21.53 -4.89 1.75
CA ILE A 239 -22.72 -5.18 0.94
C ILE A 239 -22.99 -4.06 -0.07
N TYR A 240 -22.82 -2.79 0.32
CA TYR A 240 -23.05 -1.67 -0.59
C TYR A 240 -21.92 -1.52 -1.62
N ILE A 241 -20.66 -1.74 -1.22
CA ILE A 241 -19.53 -1.79 -2.16
C ILE A 241 -19.73 -2.89 -3.20
N ASN A 242 -20.18 -4.08 -2.79
CA ASN A 242 -20.49 -5.17 -3.73
C ASN A 242 -21.67 -4.85 -4.65
N LYS A 243 -22.71 -4.15 -4.16
CA LYS A 243 -23.82 -3.71 -5.01
C LYS A 243 -23.36 -2.70 -6.05
N LEU A 244 -22.51 -1.74 -5.65
CA LEU A 244 -21.88 -0.78 -6.56
C LEU A 244 -21.04 -1.50 -7.62
N LYS A 245 -20.16 -2.42 -7.21
CA LYS A 245 -19.38 -3.29 -8.11
C LYS A 245 -20.26 -4.00 -9.12
N ASN A 246 -21.33 -4.64 -8.68
CA ASN A 246 -22.24 -5.34 -9.58
C ASN A 246 -22.97 -4.39 -10.54
N GLU A 247 -23.34 -3.19 -10.12
CA GLU A 247 -23.94 -2.18 -11.01
C GLU A 247 -22.94 -1.67 -12.05
N ILE A 248 -21.69 -1.43 -11.67
CA ILE A 248 -20.60 -1.08 -12.59
C ILE A 248 -20.45 -2.16 -13.66
N LEU A 249 -20.19 -3.40 -13.25
CA LEU A 249 -19.96 -4.53 -14.15
C LEU A 249 -21.17 -4.80 -15.07
N THR A 250 -22.40 -4.65 -14.54
CA THR A 250 -23.61 -4.84 -15.34
C THR A 250 -23.74 -3.75 -16.41
N THR A 251 -23.45 -2.50 -16.07
CA THR A 251 -23.55 -1.36 -16.98
C THR A 251 -22.53 -1.46 -18.12
N GLU A 252 -21.28 -1.86 -17.80
CA GLU A 252 -20.25 -2.11 -18.80
C GLU A 252 -20.65 -3.23 -19.78
N ASN A 253 -21.19 -4.34 -19.26
CA ASN A 253 -21.62 -5.47 -20.08
C ASN A 253 -22.81 -5.14 -21.00
N GLN A 254 -23.78 -4.35 -20.53
CA GLN A 254 -24.90 -3.89 -21.36
C GLN A 254 -24.42 -3.09 -22.57
N LYS A 255 -23.41 -2.23 -22.38
CA LYS A 255 -22.79 -1.48 -23.48
C LYS A 255 -22.07 -2.39 -24.47
N ASN A 256 -21.27 -3.35 -23.98
CA ASN A 256 -20.54 -4.28 -24.85
C ASN A 256 -21.51 -5.07 -25.74
N ASN A 257 -22.60 -5.59 -25.16
CA ASN A 257 -23.64 -6.29 -25.93
C ASN A 257 -24.35 -5.38 -26.94
N ASN A 258 -24.60 -4.12 -26.59
CA ASN A 258 -25.19 -3.15 -27.53
C ASN A 258 -24.23 -2.81 -28.69
N LYS A 259 -22.93 -2.67 -28.43
CA LYS A 259 -21.90 -2.50 -29.48
C LYS A 259 -21.85 -3.70 -30.44
N PHE A 260 -21.79 -4.92 -29.91
CA PHE A 260 -21.78 -6.14 -30.74
C PHE A 260 -23.06 -6.27 -31.58
N ASN A 261 -24.23 -5.92 -31.03
CA ASN A 261 -25.48 -5.94 -31.78
C ASN A 261 -25.56 -4.87 -32.88
N THR A 262 -24.85 -3.74 -32.73
CA THR A 262 -24.78 -2.70 -33.78
C THR A 262 -23.75 -2.99 -34.89
N GLU A 263 -22.80 -3.90 -34.65
CA GLU A 263 -21.78 -4.30 -35.63
C GLU A 263 -22.19 -5.52 -36.49
N ILE A 264 -23.26 -6.22 -36.13
CA ILE A 264 -23.87 -7.25 -36.98
C ILE A 264 -24.70 -6.56 -38.06
N ASN A 265 -24.11 -6.40 -39.24
CA ASN A 265 -24.79 -5.87 -40.42
C ASN A 265 -25.99 -6.76 -40.80
N PRO A 266 -27.23 -6.24 -40.87
CA PRO A 266 -28.40 -7.01 -41.32
C PRO A 266 -28.30 -7.50 -42.78
N ASP A 267 -27.38 -6.96 -43.59
CA ASP A 267 -27.30 -7.21 -45.03
C ASP A 267 -26.59 -8.52 -45.44
N ILE A 268 -26.32 -9.45 -44.51
CA ILE A 268 -25.68 -10.75 -44.85
C ILE A 268 -26.71 -11.84 -45.23
N PHE A 269 -28.02 -11.56 -45.19
CA PHE A 269 -29.04 -12.47 -45.70
C PHE A 269 -29.97 -11.78 -46.72
N ILE A 270 -29.48 -11.51 -47.93
CA ILE A 270 -30.28 -11.44 -49.16
C ILE A 270 -29.54 -12.16 -50.29
#